data_AF-A0A2A7H8S7-F1
#
_entry.id   AF-A0A2A7H8S7-F1
#
_cell.length_a   1.000
_cell.length_b   1.000
_cell.length_c   1.000
_cell.angle_alpha   90.00
_cell.angle_beta   90.00
_cell.angle_gamma   90.00
#
_symmetry.space_group_name_H-M   'P 1'
#
loop_
_entity.id
_entity.type
_entity.pdbx_description
1 polymer ?
#
loop_
_entity_poly.entity_id
_entity_poly.type
_entity_poly.pdbx_seq_one_letter_code
_entity_poly.pdbx_strand_id
1 'polypeptide(L)'
;MLKYLTKSKNSSTGLRRFLESHPLTSFFLMAYLFSWVVLIPFILSQWGIFPKTKSFDMFFIANAFVGPMLAAYIMFRTIEGKESWKNIRKSIRQTKVGLKWYLFTLIVLPAVMFLGMVILNGGIPTFQGLTSKFFVTYPIYFVAVFFGGGPLPEEIGWRGFALPRLQSKFGPLKATLLLGVLWAFWHLPHFLTVAQKGGPGSDLSLLYFHLPLFILLCLPVSIILTWMYNCHRGNLFIVMLAHTSINTFSLIQPHSTNPVLKNSDLFVGIGLGIVALLVLIFTRGNLGYKQTSHEVGFSNNENISK
;
A
#
# COMPACT_ATOMS: atom_id res chain seq x y z
N MET A 1 40.52 -17.62 -39.41
CA MET A 1 40.60 -17.03 -38.04
C MET A 1 39.40 -16.12 -37.79
N LEU A 2 38.18 -16.66 -37.81
CA LEU A 2 36.94 -15.98 -37.43
C LEU A 2 36.29 -16.79 -36.31
N LYS A 3 36.50 -16.37 -35.05
CA LYS A 3 35.71 -16.80 -33.89
C LYS A 3 34.87 -15.61 -33.45
N TYR A 4 33.81 -15.34 -34.21
CA TYR A 4 32.68 -14.55 -33.76
C TYR A 4 31.43 -15.19 -34.29
N LEU A 5 30.34 -15.07 -33.53
CA LEU A 5 28.98 -15.55 -33.81
C LEU A 5 28.71 -16.98 -33.35
N THR A 6 28.40 -17.10 -32.07
CA THR A 6 27.07 -17.58 -31.63
C THR A 6 27.01 -17.55 -30.10
N LYS A 7 26.85 -16.35 -29.55
CA LYS A 7 26.28 -16.23 -28.21
C LYS A 7 24.82 -16.66 -28.33
N SER A 8 24.55 -17.90 -27.92
CA SER A 8 23.21 -18.49 -27.85
C SER A 8 22.18 -17.45 -27.40
N LYS A 9 21.26 -17.13 -28.32
CA LYS A 9 20.03 -16.38 -28.05
C LYS A 9 19.19 -17.30 -27.17
N ASN A 10 19.41 -17.25 -25.86
CA ASN A 10 18.53 -17.96 -24.92
C ASN A 10 17.10 -17.47 -25.18
N SER A 11 16.26 -18.38 -25.65
CA SER A 11 14.82 -18.17 -25.81
C SER A 11 14.25 -17.83 -24.44
N SER A 12 14.02 -16.54 -24.19
CA SER A 12 13.12 -16.15 -23.11
C SER A 12 11.80 -16.87 -23.39
N THR A 13 11.37 -17.75 -22.48
CA THR A 13 10.07 -18.44 -22.58
C THR A 13 8.98 -17.41 -22.86
N GLY A 14 7.93 -17.76 -23.61
CA GLY A 14 6.88 -16.80 -24.01
C GLY A 14 6.30 -16.01 -22.83
N LEU A 15 6.21 -16.65 -21.66
CA LEU A 15 5.82 -16.01 -20.40
C LEU A 15 6.75 -14.86 -19.99
N ARG A 16 8.07 -15.05 -20.02
CA ARG A 16 9.02 -13.99 -19.65
C ARG A 16 8.87 -12.77 -20.55
N ARG A 17 8.74 -12.98 -21.87
CA ARG A 17 8.53 -11.89 -22.83
C ARG A 17 7.20 -11.15 -22.60
N PHE A 18 6.17 -11.86 -22.14
CA PHE A 18 4.91 -11.23 -21.75
C PHE A 18 5.07 -10.35 -20.50
N LEU A 19 5.72 -10.86 -19.44
CA LEU A 19 5.98 -10.09 -18.21
C LEU A 19 6.82 -8.83 -18.46
N GLU A 20 7.79 -8.91 -19.38
CA GLU A 20 8.62 -7.78 -19.79
C GLU A 20 7.84 -6.73 -20.61
N SER A 21 6.90 -7.16 -21.45
CA SER A 21 6.09 -6.24 -22.28
C SER A 21 4.92 -5.59 -21.52
N HIS A 22 4.40 -6.24 -20.48
CA HIS A 22 3.26 -5.72 -19.70
C HIS A 22 3.54 -5.71 -18.19
N PRO A 23 4.53 -4.93 -17.72
CA PRO A 23 5.03 -5.02 -16.34
C PRO A 23 3.99 -4.67 -15.29
N LEU A 24 3.24 -3.58 -15.49
CA LEU A 24 2.19 -3.13 -14.56
C LEU A 24 1.01 -4.09 -14.53
N THR A 25 0.48 -4.47 -15.69
CA THR A 25 -0.64 -5.42 -15.80
C THR A 25 -0.28 -6.75 -15.15
N SER A 26 0.90 -7.29 -15.45
CA SER A 26 1.37 -8.57 -14.89
C SER A 26 1.51 -8.50 -13.37
N PHE A 27 2.05 -7.39 -12.85
CA PHE A 27 2.15 -7.17 -11.42
C PHE A 27 0.79 -7.14 -10.74
N PHE A 28 -0.16 -6.33 -11.22
CA PHE A 28 -1.48 -6.22 -10.60
C PHE A 28 -2.26 -7.52 -10.69
N LEU A 29 -2.21 -8.23 -11.83
CA LEU A 29 -2.84 -9.55 -11.98
C LEU A 29 -2.30 -10.55 -10.97
N MET A 30 -0.98 -10.65 -10.82
CA MET A 30 -0.37 -11.55 -9.82
C MET A 30 -0.70 -11.12 -8.39
N ALA A 31 -0.58 -9.83 -8.08
CA ALA A 31 -0.85 -9.31 -6.75
C ALA A 31 -2.29 -9.61 -6.32
N TYR A 32 -3.26 -9.41 -7.21
CA TYR A 32 -4.67 -9.72 -6.95
C TYR A 32 -4.88 -11.23 -6.84
N LEU A 33 -4.48 -12.00 -7.86
CA LEU A 33 -4.72 -13.44 -7.92
C LEU A 33 -4.12 -14.16 -6.71
N PHE A 34 -2.85 -13.91 -6.38
CA PHE A 34 -2.18 -14.57 -5.26
C PHE A 34 -2.82 -14.20 -3.92
N SER A 35 -3.18 -12.93 -3.72
CA SER A 35 -3.84 -12.49 -2.48
C SER A 35 -5.20 -13.11 -2.33
N TRP A 36 -6.02 -13.04 -3.37
CA TRP A 36 -7.42 -13.46 -3.32
C TRP A 36 -7.51 -14.97 -3.11
N VAL A 37 -6.67 -15.76 -3.79
CA VAL A 37 -6.61 -17.21 -3.61
C VAL A 37 -6.18 -17.58 -2.18
N VAL A 38 -5.12 -16.96 -1.66
CA VAL A 38 -4.64 -17.25 -0.30
C VAL A 38 -5.62 -16.79 0.77
N LEU A 39 -6.46 -15.79 0.48
CA LEU A 39 -7.45 -15.29 1.42
C LEU A 39 -8.70 -16.19 1.55
N ILE A 40 -8.97 -17.09 0.58
CA ILE A 40 -10.16 -17.95 0.57
C ILE A 40 -10.35 -18.73 1.88
N PRO A 41 -9.35 -19.43 2.45
CA PRO A 41 -9.53 -20.19 3.69
C PRO A 41 -9.94 -19.30 4.88
N PHE A 42 -9.42 -18.08 4.96
CA PHE A 42 -9.85 -17.10 5.98
C PHE A 42 -11.31 -16.70 5.77
N ILE A 43 -11.71 -16.39 4.54
CA ILE A 43 -13.11 -16.07 4.21
C ILE A 43 -14.01 -17.24 4.62
N LEU A 44 -13.72 -18.46 4.17
CA LEU A 44 -14.53 -19.64 4.50
C LEU A 44 -14.64 -19.88 6.02
N SER A 45 -13.58 -19.59 6.78
CA SER A 45 -13.60 -19.63 8.24
C SER A 45 -14.53 -18.57 8.84
N GLN A 46 -14.48 -17.33 8.36
CA GLN A 46 -15.38 -16.26 8.81
C GLN A 46 -16.85 -16.59 8.53
N TRP A 47 -17.12 -17.31 7.43
CA TRP A 47 -18.46 -17.78 7.04
C TRP A 47 -18.95 -19.05 7.74
N GLY A 48 -18.14 -19.63 8.64
CA GLY A 48 -18.51 -20.83 9.39
C GLY A 48 -18.44 -22.13 8.57
N ILE A 49 -17.91 -22.08 7.35
CA ILE A 49 -17.66 -23.26 6.51
C ILE A 49 -16.42 -24.00 7.02
N PHE A 50 -15.39 -23.25 7.44
CA PHE A 50 -14.22 -23.79 8.15
C PHE A 50 -14.21 -23.38 9.63
N PRO A 51 -13.47 -24.10 10.50
CA PRO A 51 -13.34 -23.73 11.90
C PRO A 51 -12.76 -22.32 12.09
N LYS A 52 -13.31 -21.55 13.05
CA LYS A 52 -12.77 -20.24 13.46
C LYS A 52 -11.59 -20.44 14.41
N THR A 53 -10.42 -20.74 13.85
CA THR A 53 -9.17 -20.93 14.61
C THR A 53 -8.10 -19.96 14.14
N LYS A 54 -7.13 -19.67 15.02
CA LYS A 54 -5.99 -18.80 14.70
C LYS A 54 -5.18 -19.25 13.48
N SER A 55 -5.23 -20.55 13.16
CA SER A 55 -4.61 -21.11 11.96
C SER A 55 -5.20 -20.52 10.67
N PHE A 56 -6.51 -20.21 10.66
CA PHE A 56 -7.15 -19.59 9.51
C PHE A 56 -6.89 -18.08 9.43
N ASP A 57 -6.72 -17.40 10.57
CA ASP A 57 -6.34 -15.98 10.62
C ASP A 57 -4.96 -15.71 9.98
N MET A 58 -4.06 -16.70 9.99
CA MET A 58 -2.76 -16.60 9.32
C MET A 58 -2.90 -16.34 7.81
N PHE A 59 -3.95 -16.84 7.16
CA PHE A 59 -4.19 -16.58 5.73
C PHE A 59 -4.53 -15.11 5.44
N PHE A 60 -5.13 -14.41 6.41
CA PHE A 60 -5.32 -12.96 6.32
C PHE A 60 -3.97 -12.23 6.34
N ILE A 61 -3.03 -12.64 7.19
CA ILE A 61 -1.69 -12.04 7.22
C ILE A 61 -0.93 -12.40 5.94
N ALA A 62 -1.01 -13.66 5.49
CA ALA A 62 -0.26 -14.17 4.36
C ALA A 62 -0.62 -13.49 3.03
N ASN A 63 -1.85 -13.01 2.85
CA ASN A 63 -2.30 -12.45 1.57
C ASN A 63 -1.40 -11.30 1.09
N ALA A 64 -0.92 -10.42 1.97
CA ALA A 64 -0.10 -9.29 1.58
C ALA A 64 1.31 -9.73 1.19
N PHE A 65 1.85 -10.76 1.86
CA PHE A 65 3.15 -11.33 1.55
C PHE A 65 3.17 -12.06 0.20
N VAL A 66 2.12 -12.84 -0.09
CA VAL A 66 2.04 -13.59 -1.36
C VAL A 66 1.52 -12.74 -2.50
N GLY A 67 0.79 -11.67 -2.21
CA GLY A 67 0.22 -10.77 -3.20
C GLY A 67 1.22 -9.74 -3.69
N PRO A 68 1.17 -8.51 -3.17
CA PRO A 68 2.03 -7.42 -3.63
C PRO A 68 3.53 -7.71 -3.47
N MET A 69 3.98 -8.30 -2.36
CA MET A 69 5.41 -8.51 -2.13
C MET A 69 6.00 -9.57 -3.07
N LEU A 70 5.39 -10.76 -3.14
CA LEU A 70 5.87 -11.84 -4.02
C LEU A 70 5.69 -11.48 -5.50
N ALA A 71 4.58 -10.83 -5.89
CA ALA A 71 4.41 -10.34 -7.26
C ALA A 71 5.54 -9.36 -7.63
N ALA A 72 5.85 -8.39 -6.76
CA ALA A 72 6.97 -7.47 -6.98
C ALA A 72 8.31 -8.21 -7.07
N TYR A 73 8.56 -9.16 -6.18
CA TYR A 73 9.79 -9.97 -6.22
C TYR A 73 9.93 -10.69 -7.57
N ILE A 74 8.88 -11.37 -8.05
CA ILE A 74 8.88 -12.05 -9.36
C ILE A 74 9.16 -11.04 -10.48
N MET A 75 8.49 -9.89 -10.47
CA MET A 75 8.66 -8.88 -11.52
C MET A 75 10.06 -8.24 -11.52
N PHE A 76 10.60 -7.89 -10.35
CA PHE A 76 11.97 -7.37 -10.23
C PHE A 76 12.98 -8.37 -10.77
N ARG A 77 12.83 -9.65 -10.41
CA ARG A 77 13.73 -10.71 -10.85
C ARG A 77 13.67 -10.96 -12.35
N THR A 78 12.49 -10.76 -12.95
CA THR A 78 12.25 -11.00 -14.37
C THR A 78 12.74 -9.83 -15.23
N ILE A 79 12.42 -8.60 -14.85
CA ILE A 79 12.68 -7.39 -15.64
C ILE A 79 14.05 -6.79 -15.34
N GLU A 80 14.40 -6.64 -14.07
CA GLU A 80 15.56 -5.86 -13.62
C GLU A 80 16.70 -6.74 -13.06
N GLY A 81 16.47 -8.05 -12.94
CA GLY A 81 17.44 -9.02 -12.45
C GLY A 81 17.62 -9.01 -10.93
N LYS A 82 18.68 -9.70 -10.46
CA LYS A 82 18.88 -9.97 -9.03
C LYS A 82 19.27 -8.73 -8.21
N GLU A 83 19.94 -7.77 -8.83
CA GLU A 83 20.50 -6.59 -8.16
C GLU A 83 19.41 -5.59 -7.75
N SER A 84 18.32 -5.47 -8.52
CA SER A 84 17.21 -4.58 -8.19
C SER A 84 16.59 -4.88 -6.81
N TRP A 85 16.44 -6.16 -6.47
CA TRP A 85 15.93 -6.55 -5.15
C TRP A 85 16.85 -6.11 -3.99
N LYS A 86 18.16 -5.99 -4.23
CA LYS A 86 19.09 -5.44 -3.22
C LYS A 86 18.80 -3.96 -2.96
N ASN A 87 18.43 -3.20 -3.98
CA ASN A 87 18.07 -1.79 -3.84
C ASN A 87 16.79 -1.62 -3.01
N ILE A 88 15.79 -2.47 -3.23
CA ILE A 88 14.56 -2.50 -2.40
C ILE A 88 14.90 -2.79 -0.94
N ARG A 89 15.69 -3.84 -0.67
CA ARG A 89 16.13 -4.15 0.70
C ARG A 89 16.94 -3.02 1.34
N LYS A 90 17.77 -2.33 0.56
CA LYS A 90 18.54 -1.16 1.03
C LYS A 90 17.60 -0.02 1.40
N SER A 91 16.60 0.26 0.57
CA SER A 91 15.58 1.27 0.79
C SER A 91 14.79 1.02 2.09
N ILE A 92 14.40 -0.23 2.37
CA ILE A 92 13.70 -0.61 3.62
C ILE A 92 14.59 -0.45 4.87
N ARG A 93 15.91 -0.57 4.73
CA ARG A 93 16.86 -0.40 5.83
C ARG A 93 17.36 1.05 5.99
N GLN A 94 16.91 1.97 5.14
CA GLN A 94 17.37 3.35 5.18
C GLN A 94 16.61 4.15 6.24
N THR A 95 17.02 4.00 7.49
CA THR A 95 16.42 4.71 8.64
C THR A 95 16.92 6.14 8.76
N LYS A 96 18.01 6.53 8.10
CA LYS A 96 18.52 7.90 8.16
C LYS A 96 17.61 8.86 7.39
N VAL A 97 16.55 9.32 8.04
CA VAL A 97 15.65 10.39 7.61
C VAL A 97 15.63 11.50 8.66
N GLY A 98 15.40 12.74 8.26
CA GLY A 98 15.40 13.87 9.19
C GLY A 98 14.31 13.73 10.25
N LEU A 99 14.59 14.15 11.50
CA LEU A 99 13.68 13.99 12.66
C LEU A 99 12.24 14.49 12.40
N LYS A 100 12.09 15.58 11.63
CA LYS A 100 10.78 16.12 11.23
C LYS A 100 9.87 15.09 10.56
N TRP A 101 10.41 14.11 9.83
CA TRP A 101 9.63 13.09 9.17
C TRP A 101 9.18 11.99 10.13
N TYR A 102 10.00 11.67 11.13
CA TYR A 102 9.57 10.83 12.24
C TYR A 102 8.46 11.47 13.04
N LEU A 103 8.59 12.76 13.37
CA LEU A 103 7.54 13.52 14.06
C LEU A 103 6.27 13.61 13.21
N PHE A 104 6.41 13.89 11.91
CA PHE A 104 5.28 13.91 11.00
C PHE A 104 4.56 12.56 10.99
N THR A 105 5.30 11.46 10.81
CA THR A 105 4.74 10.11 10.75
C THR A 105 4.12 9.66 12.06
N LEU A 106 4.83 9.79 13.18
CA LEU A 106 4.45 9.18 14.45
C LEU A 106 3.54 10.07 15.31
N ILE A 107 3.49 11.38 15.05
CA ILE A 107 2.71 12.34 15.83
C ILE A 107 1.67 13.03 14.96
N VAL A 108 2.10 13.66 13.85
CA VAL A 108 1.17 14.48 13.04
C VAL A 108 0.09 13.61 12.39
N LEU A 109 0.43 12.46 11.80
CA LEU A 109 -0.56 11.58 11.17
C LEU A 109 -1.62 11.07 12.19
N PRO A 110 -1.25 10.50 13.36
CA PRO A 110 -2.21 10.19 14.41
C PRO A 110 -3.03 11.41 14.88
N ALA A 111 -2.38 12.57 15.07
CA ALA A 111 -3.05 13.77 15.57
C ALA A 111 -4.12 14.29 14.59
N VAL A 112 -3.84 14.28 13.28
CA VAL A 112 -4.85 14.70 12.29
C VAL A 112 -5.97 13.66 12.13
N MET A 113 -5.68 12.37 12.30
CA MET A 113 -6.72 11.35 12.36
C MET A 113 -7.60 11.53 13.60
N PHE A 114 -7.01 11.85 14.75
CA PHE A 114 -7.75 12.22 15.95
C PHE A 114 -8.61 13.47 15.73
N LEU A 115 -8.08 14.50 15.06
CA LEU A 115 -8.87 15.67 14.67
C LEU A 115 -10.04 15.27 13.76
N GLY A 116 -9.84 14.33 12.84
CA GLY A 116 -10.92 13.73 12.05
C GLY A 116 -11.99 13.08 12.92
N MET A 117 -11.60 12.40 14.01
CA MET A 117 -12.56 11.85 14.98
C MET A 117 -13.31 12.95 15.72
N VAL A 118 -12.63 14.03 16.12
CA VAL A 118 -13.25 15.19 16.79
C VAL A 118 -14.29 15.85 15.89
N ILE A 119 -13.96 16.09 14.62
CA ILE A 119 -14.86 16.69 13.63
C ILE A 119 -16.07 15.79 13.43
N LEU A 120 -15.87 14.50 13.20
CA LEU A 120 -16.97 13.56 12.95
C LEU A 120 -17.85 13.34 14.19
N ASN A 121 -17.28 13.44 15.39
CA ASN A 121 -18.00 13.32 16.65
C ASN A 121 -18.73 14.62 17.06
N GLY A 122 -18.35 15.77 16.52
CA GLY A 122 -18.85 17.08 16.94
C GLY A 122 -18.24 17.58 18.26
N GLY A 123 -17.07 17.07 18.65
CA GLY A 123 -16.42 17.35 19.92
C GLY A 123 -15.40 16.27 20.29
N ILE A 124 -14.70 16.41 21.42
CA ILE A 124 -13.71 15.42 21.86
C ILE A 124 -14.40 14.07 22.08
N PRO A 125 -14.00 13.00 21.36
CA PRO A 125 -14.64 11.70 21.50
C PRO A 125 -14.32 11.05 22.84
N THR A 126 -15.30 10.34 23.38
CA THR A 126 -15.15 9.51 24.57
C THR A 126 -14.84 8.06 24.19
N PHE A 127 -13.98 7.40 24.96
CA PHE A 127 -13.55 6.04 24.72
C PHE A 127 -13.82 5.15 25.94
N GLN A 128 -14.13 3.88 25.69
CA GLN A 128 -14.32 2.85 26.69
C GLN A 128 -13.32 1.70 26.47
N GLY A 129 -12.67 1.26 27.55
CA GLY A 129 -11.72 0.15 27.50
C GLY A 129 -10.30 0.51 27.04
N LEU A 130 -10.00 1.79 26.77
CA LEU A 130 -8.62 2.27 26.64
C LEU A 130 -7.97 2.36 28.03
N THR A 131 -7.45 1.23 28.50
CA THR A 131 -6.77 1.11 29.80
C THR A 131 -5.27 1.41 29.66
N SER A 132 -4.56 1.57 30.79
CA SER A 132 -3.09 1.67 30.79
C SER A 132 -2.42 0.49 30.08
N LYS A 133 -3.03 -0.70 30.13
CA LYS A 133 -2.56 -1.89 29.41
C LYS A 133 -2.52 -1.65 27.90
N PHE A 134 -3.56 -1.03 27.32
CA PHE A 134 -3.59 -0.72 25.89
C PHE A 134 -2.37 0.11 25.48
N PHE A 135 -2.10 1.20 26.20
CA PHE A 135 -0.98 2.10 25.90
C PHE A 135 0.38 1.43 26.10
N VAL A 136 0.55 0.60 27.13
CA VAL A 136 1.78 -0.19 27.33
C VAL A 136 1.99 -1.19 26.20
N THR A 137 0.92 -1.79 25.66
CA THR A 137 1.00 -2.74 24.54
C THR A 137 1.04 -2.07 23.16
N TYR A 138 0.80 -0.76 23.06
CA TYR A 138 0.76 -0.04 21.79
C TYR A 138 2.03 -0.21 20.93
N PRO A 139 3.26 -0.15 21.49
CA PRO A 139 4.46 -0.41 20.70
C PRO A 139 4.52 -1.83 20.12
N ILE A 140 3.98 -2.83 20.83
CA ILE A 140 3.91 -4.22 20.36
C ILE A 140 2.93 -4.32 19.18
N TYR A 141 1.76 -3.68 19.28
CA TYR A 141 0.83 -3.60 18.16
C TYR A 141 1.44 -2.88 16.95
N PHE A 142 2.18 -1.80 17.18
CA PHE A 142 2.86 -1.08 16.11
C PHE A 142 3.84 -1.98 15.36
N VAL A 143 4.66 -2.77 16.07
CA VAL A 143 5.57 -3.75 15.47
C VAL A 143 4.81 -4.86 14.74
N ALA A 144 3.74 -5.39 15.35
CA ALA A 144 2.91 -6.42 14.73
C ALA A 144 2.25 -5.92 13.44
N VAL A 145 1.75 -4.69 13.43
CA VAL A 145 1.17 -4.04 12.24
C VAL A 145 2.24 -3.81 11.19
N PHE A 146 3.43 -3.33 11.56
CA PHE A 146 4.53 -3.11 10.60
C PHE A 146 4.86 -4.38 9.82
N PHE A 147 5.03 -5.51 10.51
CA PHE A 147 5.44 -6.77 9.88
C PHE A 147 4.28 -7.57 9.30
N GLY A 148 3.15 -7.68 10.00
CA GLY A 148 2.05 -8.58 9.63
C GLY A 148 0.72 -7.89 9.28
N GLY A 149 0.59 -6.58 9.54
CA GLY A 149 -0.65 -5.83 9.32
C GLY A 149 -0.72 -5.11 7.97
N GLY A 150 0.13 -5.46 7.00
CA GLY A 150 0.10 -4.89 5.65
C GLY A 150 1.32 -4.05 5.26
N PRO A 151 1.73 -3.01 6.01
CA PRO A 151 2.73 -2.02 5.58
C PRO A 151 4.00 -2.58 4.95
N LEU A 152 4.72 -3.49 5.61
CA LEU A 152 5.95 -4.05 5.04
C LEU A 152 5.71 -4.80 3.71
N PRO A 153 4.84 -5.82 3.65
CA PRO A 153 4.64 -6.56 2.40
C PRO A 153 3.94 -5.73 1.31
N GLU A 154 2.99 -4.86 1.67
CA GLU A 154 2.24 -4.05 0.71
C GLU A 154 3.10 -2.97 0.05
N GLU A 155 3.85 -2.19 0.84
CA GLU A 155 4.62 -1.06 0.30
C GLU A 155 5.74 -1.51 -0.65
N ILE A 156 6.26 -2.74 -0.49
CA ILE A 156 7.20 -3.33 -1.45
C ILE A 156 6.57 -3.45 -2.84
N GLY A 157 5.31 -3.86 -2.92
CA GLY A 157 4.59 -3.98 -4.18
C GLY A 157 4.11 -2.63 -4.70
N TRP A 158 3.33 -1.92 -3.90
CA TRP A 158 2.65 -0.71 -4.35
C TRP A 158 3.61 0.43 -4.63
N ARG A 159 4.49 0.75 -3.68
CA ARG A 159 5.39 1.91 -3.77
C ARG A 159 6.78 1.49 -4.26
N GLY A 160 7.21 0.26 -3.97
CA GLY A 160 8.47 -0.27 -4.45
C GLY A 160 8.46 -0.61 -5.94
N PHE A 161 7.41 -1.28 -6.44
CA PHE A 161 7.35 -1.74 -7.83
C PHE A 161 6.41 -0.91 -8.73
N ALA A 162 5.14 -0.75 -8.34
CA ALA A 162 4.11 -0.19 -9.21
C ALA A 162 4.20 1.34 -9.36
N LEU A 163 4.35 2.06 -8.24
CA LEU A 163 4.33 3.52 -8.22
C LEU A 163 5.39 4.14 -9.15
N PRO A 164 6.69 3.76 -9.15
CA PRO A 164 7.68 4.39 -10.02
C PRO A 164 7.32 4.27 -11.51
N ARG A 165 6.80 3.11 -11.91
CA ARG A 165 6.35 2.83 -13.28
C ARG A 165 5.08 3.58 -13.66
N LEU A 166 4.17 3.76 -12.71
CA LEU A 166 2.98 4.58 -12.93
C LEU A 166 3.36 6.06 -13.04
N GLN A 167 4.28 6.55 -12.20
CA GLN A 167 4.74 7.94 -12.21
C GLN A 167 5.48 8.29 -13.50
N SER A 168 6.30 7.37 -14.05
CA SER A 168 6.97 7.60 -15.33
C SER A 168 5.99 7.69 -16.51
N LYS A 169 4.86 6.97 -16.45
CA LYS A 169 3.85 6.95 -17.53
C LYS A 169 2.80 8.06 -17.43
N PHE A 170 2.34 8.39 -16.23
CA PHE A 170 1.16 9.24 -16.01
C PHE A 170 1.46 10.53 -15.24
N GLY A 171 2.68 10.71 -14.74
CA GLY A 171 3.05 11.77 -13.81
C GLY A 171 2.59 11.48 -12.37
N PRO A 172 3.09 12.24 -11.38
CA PRO A 172 2.95 11.91 -9.96
C PRO A 172 1.51 11.84 -9.45
N LEU A 173 0.68 12.83 -9.78
CA LEU A 173 -0.69 12.89 -9.27
C LEU A 173 -1.57 11.77 -9.87
N LYS A 174 -1.63 11.66 -11.20
CA LYS A 174 -2.46 10.64 -11.87
C LYS A 174 -2.02 9.23 -11.49
N ALA A 175 -0.71 8.99 -11.41
CA ALA A 175 -0.16 7.71 -10.94
C ALA A 175 -0.61 7.38 -9.51
N THR A 176 -0.59 8.37 -8.62
CA THR A 176 -0.99 8.19 -7.22
C THR A 176 -2.48 7.91 -7.07
N LEU A 177 -3.32 8.65 -7.79
CA LEU A 177 -4.77 8.43 -7.77
C LEU A 177 -5.13 7.07 -8.35
N LEU A 178 -4.54 6.70 -9.49
CA LEU A 178 -4.73 5.38 -10.09
C LEU A 178 -4.27 4.26 -9.15
N LEU A 179 -3.08 4.40 -8.55
CA LEU A 179 -2.59 3.42 -7.58
C LEU A 179 -3.51 3.33 -6.35
N GLY A 180 -4.03 4.45 -5.85
CA GLY A 180 -4.96 4.46 -4.72
C GLY A 180 -6.26 3.71 -5.01
N VAL A 181 -6.80 3.87 -6.22
CA VAL A 181 -7.99 3.12 -6.68
C VAL A 181 -7.68 1.64 -6.82
N LEU A 182 -6.59 1.27 -7.51
CA LEU A 182 -6.19 -0.13 -7.67
C LEU A 182 -5.91 -0.79 -6.31
N TRP A 183 -5.23 -0.08 -5.41
CA TRP A 183 -5.00 -0.56 -4.05
C TRP A 183 -6.31 -0.77 -3.27
N ALA A 184 -7.31 0.10 -3.43
CA ALA A 184 -8.63 -0.11 -2.84
C ALA A 184 -9.33 -1.37 -3.39
N PHE A 185 -9.30 -1.58 -4.72
CA PHE A 185 -9.91 -2.76 -5.35
C PHE A 185 -9.19 -4.07 -5.00
N TRP A 186 -7.90 -4.04 -4.67
CA TRP A 186 -7.19 -5.22 -4.17
C TRP A 186 -7.84 -5.78 -2.89
N HIS A 187 -8.45 -4.92 -2.06
CA HIS A 187 -9.13 -5.30 -0.83
C HIS A 187 -10.53 -5.88 -1.04
N LEU A 188 -11.03 -6.00 -2.28
CA LEU A 188 -12.43 -6.36 -2.54
C LEU A 188 -12.91 -7.64 -1.80
N PRO A 189 -12.14 -8.74 -1.73
CA PRO A 189 -12.61 -9.93 -0.98
C PRO A 189 -12.64 -9.72 0.54
N HIS A 190 -11.93 -8.74 1.09
CA HIS A 190 -11.98 -8.44 2.52
C HIS A 190 -13.36 -7.95 2.95
N PHE A 191 -14.14 -7.36 2.04
CA PHE A 191 -15.55 -6.97 2.28
C PHE A 191 -16.50 -8.16 2.44
N LEU A 192 -16.03 -9.38 2.20
CA LEU A 192 -16.75 -10.60 2.58
C LEU A 192 -16.47 -11.01 4.03
N THR A 193 -15.75 -10.22 4.81
CA THR A 193 -15.30 -10.57 6.16
C THR A 193 -15.45 -9.40 7.11
N VAL A 194 -15.34 -9.69 8.42
CA VAL A 194 -15.38 -8.68 9.48
C VAL A 194 -14.29 -7.61 9.33
N ALA A 195 -13.21 -7.90 8.60
CA ALA A 195 -12.12 -6.95 8.36
C ALA A 195 -12.57 -5.70 7.59
N GLN A 196 -13.61 -5.81 6.76
CA GLN A 196 -14.24 -4.69 6.05
C GLN A 196 -15.76 -4.71 6.24
N LYS A 197 -16.19 -5.04 7.48
CA LYS A 197 -17.58 -4.91 7.95
C LYS A 197 -18.60 -5.81 7.21
N GLY A 198 -18.14 -6.84 6.51
CA GLY A 198 -18.99 -7.87 5.91
C GLY A 198 -18.94 -9.20 6.67
N GLY A 199 -19.46 -10.25 6.05
CA GLY A 199 -19.49 -11.63 6.58
C GLY A 199 -20.90 -12.17 6.75
N PRO A 200 -21.10 -13.26 7.51
CA PRO A 200 -22.43 -13.83 7.73
C PRO A 200 -23.44 -12.82 8.26
N GLY A 201 -24.60 -12.74 7.60
CA GLY A 201 -25.66 -11.81 7.95
C GLY A 201 -25.48 -10.39 7.41
N SER A 202 -24.38 -10.09 6.72
CA SER A 202 -24.16 -8.80 6.05
C SER A 202 -24.80 -8.82 4.65
N ASP A 203 -25.52 -7.76 4.29
CA ASP A 203 -26.07 -7.59 2.94
C ASP A 203 -24.96 -7.14 1.97
N LEU A 204 -24.98 -7.66 0.73
CA LEU A 204 -24.11 -7.20 -0.35
C LEU A 204 -24.29 -5.71 -0.64
N SER A 205 -25.44 -5.12 -0.31
CA SER A 205 -25.66 -3.68 -0.45
C SER A 205 -24.64 -2.82 0.30
N LEU A 206 -23.99 -3.36 1.34
CA LEU A 206 -22.88 -2.71 2.04
C LEU A 206 -21.72 -2.37 1.11
N LEU A 207 -21.47 -3.16 0.06
CA LEU A 207 -20.43 -2.85 -0.93
C LEU A 207 -20.67 -1.52 -1.62
N TYR A 208 -21.93 -1.18 -1.93
CA TYR A 208 -22.25 0.08 -2.63
C TYR A 208 -21.93 1.32 -1.81
N PHE A 209 -21.93 1.21 -0.48
CA PHE A 209 -21.62 2.33 0.42
C PHE A 209 -20.18 2.28 0.91
N HIS A 210 -19.71 1.12 1.37
CA HIS A 210 -18.40 1.02 2.01
C HIS A 210 -17.24 1.00 1.00
N LEU A 211 -17.40 0.47 -0.22
CA LEU A 211 -16.32 0.48 -1.20
C LEU A 211 -15.99 1.91 -1.68
N PRO A 212 -16.95 2.77 -2.07
CA PRO A 212 -16.65 4.16 -2.39
C PRO A 212 -15.99 4.92 -1.24
N LEU A 213 -16.48 4.73 -0.01
CA LEU A 213 -15.87 5.33 1.19
C LEU A 213 -14.43 4.84 1.40
N PHE A 214 -14.17 3.55 1.18
CA PHE A 214 -12.83 2.99 1.28
C PHE A 214 -11.89 3.53 0.19
N ILE A 215 -12.37 3.70 -1.05
CA ILE A 215 -11.62 4.38 -2.10
C ILE A 215 -11.28 5.81 -1.67
N LEU A 216 -12.26 6.57 -1.16
CA LEU A 216 -12.05 7.93 -0.66
C LEU A 216 -11.07 7.99 0.52
N LEU A 217 -10.89 6.91 1.27
CA LEU A 217 -9.87 6.77 2.31
C LEU A 217 -8.49 6.41 1.73
N CYS A 218 -8.43 5.50 0.75
CA CYS A 218 -7.17 5.07 0.13
C CYS A 218 -6.49 6.20 -0.65
N LEU A 219 -7.24 7.14 -1.22
CA LEU A 219 -6.70 8.27 -1.99
C LEU A 219 -5.82 9.22 -1.15
N PRO A 220 -6.28 9.82 -0.03
CA PRO A 220 -5.46 10.70 0.79
C PRO A 220 -4.26 9.96 1.40
N VAL A 221 -4.44 8.71 1.83
CA VAL A 221 -3.32 7.86 2.27
C VAL A 221 -2.29 7.72 1.16
N SER A 222 -2.72 7.39 -0.06
CA SER A 222 -1.81 7.25 -1.20
C SER A 222 -1.09 8.55 -1.56
N ILE A 223 -1.76 9.70 -1.49
CA ILE A 223 -1.15 11.02 -1.69
C ILE A 223 -0.02 11.26 -0.69
N ILE A 224 -0.27 11.03 0.60
CA ILE A 224 0.71 11.24 1.66
C ILE A 224 1.89 10.27 1.50
N LEU A 225 1.61 8.98 1.28
CA LEU A 225 2.64 7.95 1.12
C LEU A 225 3.50 8.20 -0.12
N THR A 226 2.90 8.56 -1.26
CA THR A 226 3.65 8.92 -2.47
C THR A 226 4.49 10.17 -2.26
N TRP A 227 3.96 11.20 -1.61
CA TRP A 227 4.72 12.41 -1.30
C TRP A 227 5.95 12.11 -0.44
N MET A 228 5.78 11.32 0.62
CA MET A 228 6.89 10.88 1.47
C MET A 228 7.91 10.03 0.70
N TYR A 229 7.44 9.11 -0.15
CA TYR A 229 8.28 8.30 -1.03
C TYR A 229 9.16 9.16 -1.94
N ASN A 230 8.54 10.12 -2.64
CA ASN A 230 9.23 11.01 -3.58
C ASN A 230 10.22 11.94 -2.88
N CYS A 231 9.83 12.54 -1.74
CA CYS A 231 10.71 13.41 -0.96
C CYS A 231 11.99 12.71 -0.48
N HIS A 232 11.96 11.38 -0.34
CA HIS A 232 13.10 10.57 0.10
C HIS A 232 13.68 9.67 -0.99
N ARG A 233 13.49 10.01 -2.27
CA ARG A 233 14.09 9.31 -3.41
C ARG A 233 13.79 7.80 -3.38
N GLY A 234 12.56 7.44 -3.02
CA GLY A 234 12.09 6.07 -2.99
C GLY A 234 12.44 5.29 -1.72
N ASN A 235 12.68 5.96 -0.60
CA ASN A 235 12.86 5.32 0.71
C ASN A 235 11.55 4.68 1.19
N LEU A 236 11.51 3.35 1.25
CA LEU A 236 10.36 2.57 1.66
C LEU A 236 10.21 2.49 3.18
N PHE A 237 11.30 2.61 3.95
CA PHE A 237 11.22 2.55 5.41
C PHE A 237 10.25 3.59 5.97
N ILE A 238 10.40 4.85 5.55
CA ILE A 238 9.59 5.95 6.08
C ILE A 238 8.13 5.88 5.59
N VAL A 239 7.91 5.30 4.40
CA VAL A 239 6.56 5.04 3.86
C VAL A 239 5.87 3.92 4.65
N MET A 240 6.58 2.81 4.90
CA MET A 240 6.09 1.72 5.75
C MET A 240 5.79 2.21 7.16
N LEU A 241 6.63 3.09 7.72
CA LEU A 241 6.40 3.67 9.03
C LEU A 241 5.15 4.55 9.06
N ALA A 242 4.93 5.37 8.02
CA ALA A 242 3.73 6.20 7.88
C ALA A 242 2.46 5.35 7.76
N HIS A 243 2.49 4.34 6.89
CA HIS A 243 1.38 3.40 6.75
C HIS A 243 1.12 2.64 8.06
N THR A 244 2.17 2.18 8.76
CA THR A 244 2.04 1.53 10.08
C THR A 244 1.42 2.46 11.11
N SER A 245 1.81 3.74 11.13
CA SER A 245 1.25 4.70 12.08
C SER A 245 -0.24 4.93 11.85
N ILE A 246 -0.67 5.00 10.59
CA ILE A 246 -2.08 5.13 10.22
C ILE A 246 -2.85 3.89 10.69
N ASN A 247 -2.39 2.69 10.32
CA ASN A 247 -3.09 1.45 10.66
C ASN A 247 -3.12 1.18 12.18
N THR A 248 -2.03 1.46 12.88
CA THR A 248 -1.95 1.26 14.34
C THR A 248 -2.83 2.26 15.08
N PHE A 249 -2.92 3.51 14.62
CA PHE A 249 -3.81 4.49 15.23
C PHE A 249 -5.28 4.04 15.14
N SER A 250 -5.70 3.45 14.02
CA SER A 250 -7.08 2.94 13.86
C SER A 250 -7.47 1.88 14.89
N LEU A 251 -6.53 1.25 15.60
CA LEU A 251 -6.84 0.31 16.70
C LEU A 251 -7.59 0.94 17.87
N ILE A 252 -7.62 2.28 18.00
CA ILE A 252 -8.44 2.96 19.02
C ILE A 252 -9.93 2.99 18.65
N GLN A 253 -10.26 2.83 17.36
CA GLN A 253 -11.60 3.04 16.83
C GLN A 253 -12.66 2.13 17.49
N PRO A 254 -12.43 0.82 17.71
CA PRO A 254 -13.40 -0.05 18.38
C PRO A 254 -13.71 0.36 19.83
N HIS A 255 -12.84 1.16 20.45
CA HIS A 255 -13.01 1.67 21.81
C HIS A 255 -13.86 2.94 21.88
N SER A 256 -14.20 3.58 20.76
CA SER A 256 -15.07 4.76 20.76
C SER A 256 -16.46 4.44 21.31
N THR A 257 -17.07 5.33 22.11
CA THR A 257 -18.47 5.14 22.51
C THR A 257 -19.45 5.55 21.42
N ASN A 258 -19.04 6.41 20.48
CA ASN A 258 -19.86 6.85 19.36
C ASN A 258 -19.99 5.74 18.28
N PRO A 259 -21.21 5.30 17.93
CA PRO A 259 -21.44 4.27 16.92
C PRO A 259 -20.97 4.62 15.52
N VAL A 260 -21.02 5.90 15.13
CA VAL A 260 -20.54 6.37 13.82
C VAL A 260 -19.03 6.16 13.73
N LEU A 261 -18.28 6.57 14.75
CA LEU A 261 -16.83 6.36 14.80
C LEU A 261 -16.47 4.87 14.81
N LYS A 262 -17.21 4.04 15.55
CA LYS A 262 -16.99 2.58 15.59
C LYS A 262 -17.17 1.90 14.23
N ASN A 263 -18.18 2.34 13.47
CA ASN A 263 -18.61 1.63 12.25
C ASN A 263 -18.17 2.32 10.95
N SER A 264 -17.51 3.48 11.02
CA SER A 264 -17.09 4.25 9.84
C SER A 264 -15.64 4.72 9.93
N ASP A 265 -14.93 4.61 8.82
CA ASP A 265 -13.53 5.02 8.71
C ASP A 265 -13.41 6.45 8.14
N LEU A 266 -14.55 7.16 8.07
CA LEU A 266 -14.64 8.54 7.59
C LEU A 266 -13.67 9.49 8.31
N PHE A 267 -13.39 9.27 9.59
CA PHE A 267 -12.45 10.10 10.34
C PHE A 267 -11.04 10.07 9.73
N VAL A 268 -10.62 8.94 9.15
CA VAL A 268 -9.35 8.81 8.43
C VAL A 268 -9.36 9.69 7.19
N GLY A 269 -10.45 9.61 6.40
CA GLY A 269 -10.63 10.43 5.20
C GLY A 269 -10.68 11.92 5.51
N ILE A 270 -11.35 12.33 6.58
CA ILE A 270 -11.39 13.74 7.03
C ILE A 270 -9.99 14.21 7.44
N GLY A 271 -9.37 13.51 8.39
CA GLY A 271 -8.08 13.91 8.96
C GLY A 271 -6.94 13.91 7.95
N LEU A 272 -6.76 12.78 7.25
CA LEU A 272 -5.72 12.64 6.23
C LEU A 272 -6.07 13.39 4.94
N GLY A 273 -7.35 13.60 4.64
CA GLY A 273 -7.80 14.41 3.52
C GLY A 273 -7.32 15.86 3.63
N ILE A 274 -7.40 16.46 4.81
CA ILE A 274 -6.84 17.79 5.06
C ILE A 274 -5.33 17.82 4.75
N VAL A 275 -4.57 16.86 5.27
CA VAL A 275 -3.12 16.78 5.00
C VAL A 275 -2.83 16.55 3.53
N ALA A 276 -3.57 15.65 2.87
CA ALA A 276 -3.42 15.38 1.45
C ALA A 276 -3.70 16.62 0.59
N LEU A 277 -4.75 17.40 0.92
CA LEU A 277 -5.06 18.66 0.25
C LEU A 277 -3.94 19.68 0.44
N LEU A 278 -3.42 19.85 1.66
CA LEU A 278 -2.28 20.72 1.92
C LEU A 278 -1.05 20.29 1.10
N VAL A 279 -0.74 18.99 1.07
CA VAL A 279 0.34 18.44 0.24
C VAL A 279 0.10 18.76 -1.23
N LEU A 280 -1.11 18.57 -1.76
CA LEU A 280 -1.43 18.88 -3.15
C LEU A 280 -1.25 20.37 -3.46
N ILE A 281 -1.72 21.26 -2.58
CA ILE A 281 -1.60 22.71 -2.73
C ILE A 281 -0.13 23.13 -2.71
N PHE A 282 0.62 22.75 -1.67
CA PHE A 282 2.01 23.17 -1.51
C PHE A 282 2.96 22.54 -2.53
N THR A 283 2.65 21.35 -3.05
CA THR A 283 3.43 20.71 -4.11
C THR A 283 2.90 21.01 -5.51
N ARG A 284 1.81 21.76 -5.64
CA ARG A 284 1.10 22.02 -6.91
C ARG A 284 0.81 20.72 -7.69
N GLY A 285 0.43 19.67 -6.97
CA GLY A 285 0.18 18.33 -7.52
C GLY A 285 1.42 17.53 -7.91
N ASN A 286 2.65 18.05 -7.76
CA ASN A 286 3.87 17.33 -8.10
C ASN A 286 4.26 16.27 -7.05
N LEU A 287 3.71 16.33 -5.83
CA LEU A 287 3.97 15.37 -4.75
C LEU A 287 5.46 15.14 -4.47
N GLY A 288 6.30 16.18 -4.63
CA GLY A 288 7.74 16.08 -4.41
C GLY A 288 8.50 15.25 -5.47
N TYR A 289 7.85 14.85 -6.56
CA TYR A 289 8.47 14.06 -7.62
C TYR A 289 9.59 14.84 -8.30
N LYS A 290 10.74 14.20 -8.46
CA LYS A 290 11.89 14.70 -9.20
C LYS A 290 12.18 13.69 -10.29
N GLN A 291 11.93 14.07 -11.54
CA GLN A 291 12.25 13.23 -12.67
C GLN A 291 13.78 13.07 -12.72
N THR A 292 14.28 11.86 -12.47
CA THR A 292 15.70 11.57 -12.62
C THR A 292 16.02 11.56 -14.11
N SER A 293 16.96 12.41 -14.53
CA SER A 293 17.42 12.59 -15.91
C SER A 293 18.09 11.36 -16.56
N HIS A 294 18.02 10.18 -15.94
CA HIS A 294 18.61 8.94 -16.46
C HIS A 294 17.68 8.10 -17.35
N GLU A 295 16.48 8.59 -17.69
CA GLU A 295 15.57 7.94 -18.65
C GLU A 295 15.51 8.62 -20.04
N VAL A 296 16.55 9.38 -20.43
CA VAL A 296 16.78 9.70 -21.85
C VAL A 296 17.74 8.65 -22.41
N GLY A 297 17.19 7.55 -22.91
CA GLY A 297 17.97 6.45 -23.46
C GLY A 297 17.17 5.36 -24.16
N PHE A 298 15.97 5.66 -24.66
CA PHE A 298 15.40 4.84 -25.73
C PHE A 298 16.02 5.33 -27.05
N SER A 299 17.14 4.70 -27.40
CA SER A 299 17.56 4.43 -28.78
C SER A 299 17.26 5.52 -29.82
N ASN A 300 18.17 6.49 -29.96
CA ASN A 300 18.45 7.07 -31.26
C ASN A 300 18.94 5.93 -32.18
N ASN A 301 18.10 5.51 -33.11
CA ASN A 301 18.52 4.76 -34.29
C ASN A 301 17.47 4.95 -35.39
N GLU A 302 17.46 6.14 -35.99
CA GLU A 302 17.24 6.20 -37.43
C GLU A 302 18.45 6.89 -38.07
N ASN A 303 19.17 6.04 -38.81
CA ASN A 303 20.37 6.30 -39.58
C ASN A 303 20.25 7.53 -40.48
N ILE A 304 21.20 8.44 -40.33
CA ILE A 304 21.74 9.18 -41.46
C ILE A 304 22.77 8.26 -42.12
N SER A 305 22.53 7.83 -43.36
CA SER A 305 23.57 7.87 -44.40
C SER A 305 23.02 7.63 -45.80
N LYS A 306 23.31 8.62 -46.65
CA LYS A 306 23.58 8.54 -48.11
C LYS A 306 22.42 8.20 -49.04
#